data_AF-A0A830BFY8-F1
#
_entry.id   AF-A0A830BFY8-F1
#
_cell.length_a   1.000
_cell.length_b   1.000
_cell.length_c   1.000
_cell.angle_alpha   90.00
_cell.angle_beta   90.00
_cell.angle_gamma   90.00
#
_symmetry.space_group_name_H-M   'P 1'
#
loop_
_entity.id
_entity.type
_entity.pdbx_description
1 polymer ?
#
loop_
_entity_poly.entity_id
_entity_poly.type
_entity_poly.pdbx_seq_one_letter_code
_entity_poly.pdbx_strand_id
1 'polypeptide(L)'
;MIELEGPDELDSCDLTNPIRMYTDPVTHVDLEKEGTRYFTSRNPESCKNGLKLPVSVQSHEYGPHAHEYGPPPPFGPFPPLEPPPEYAPPEPVRPPPAYGPPPPRPSAATYLNGLSFVLFVGLLASYIGM
;
A
#
# COMPACT_ATOMS: atom_id res chain seq x y z
N MET A 1 2.77 15.11 4.45
CA MET A 1 4.14 14.53 4.53
C MET A 1 4.96 15.38 5.50
N ILE A 2 5.99 14.83 6.13
CA ILE A 2 6.93 15.59 6.96
C ILE A 2 8.36 15.23 6.61
N GLU A 3 9.29 16.11 6.97
CA GLU A 3 10.72 15.94 6.84
C GLU A 3 11.36 15.89 8.22
N LEU A 4 12.28 14.97 8.42
CA LEU A 4 13.00 14.70 9.66
C LEU A 4 14.46 15.11 9.54
N GLU A 5 15.11 15.35 10.68
CA GLU A 5 16.51 15.75 10.72
C GLU A 5 17.43 14.56 10.40
N GLY A 6 17.09 13.39 10.93
CA GLY A 6 17.99 12.25 10.93
C GLY A 6 17.39 10.91 10.50
N PRO A 7 18.27 9.93 10.22
CA PRO A 7 17.86 8.56 9.89
C PRO A 7 17.25 7.85 11.10
N ASP A 8 17.68 8.15 12.32
CA ASP A 8 17.18 7.51 13.54
C ASP A 8 15.70 7.83 13.80
N GLU A 9 15.29 9.09 13.59
CA GLU A 9 13.90 9.53 13.68
C GLU A 9 13.05 8.85 12.59
N LEU A 10 13.61 8.71 11.38
CA LEU A 10 12.94 8.04 10.27
C LEU A 10 12.80 6.53 10.52
N ASP A 11 13.79 5.90 11.15
CA ASP A 11 13.76 4.47 11.43
C ASP A 11 12.77 4.13 12.54
N SER A 12 12.87 4.85 13.65
CA SER A 12 12.00 4.72 14.82
C SER A 12 10.59 5.27 14.59
N CYS A 13 10.37 6.01 13.49
CA CYS A 13 9.15 6.76 13.23
C CYS A 13 8.81 7.75 14.35
N ASP A 14 9.84 8.42 14.89
CA ASP A 14 9.66 9.56 15.79
C ASP A 14 9.28 10.80 14.96
N LEU A 15 8.01 11.20 15.06
CA LEU A 15 7.44 12.31 14.31
C LEU A 15 7.25 13.55 15.19
N THR A 16 7.86 13.57 16.38
CA THR A 16 7.64 14.61 17.39
C THR A 16 8.27 15.94 17.00
N ASN A 17 9.40 15.91 16.30
CA ASN A 17 10.17 17.11 15.94
C ASN A 17 10.54 17.17 14.44
N PRO A 18 9.57 17.31 13.54
CA PRO A 18 9.87 17.44 12.13
C PRO A 18 10.50 18.80 11.81
N ILE A 19 11.56 18.78 11.01
CA ILE A 19 12.19 20.01 10.49
C ILE A 19 11.32 20.73 9.47
N ARG A 20 10.40 19.99 8.81
CA ARG A 20 9.42 20.58 7.89
C ARG A 20 8.14 19.77 7.81
N MET A 21 7.03 20.46 7.62
CA MET A 21 5.71 19.86 7.45
C MET A 21 5.09 20.31 6.13
N TYR A 22 4.61 19.34 5.35
CA TYR A 22 3.93 19.56 4.08
C TYR A 22 2.46 19.14 4.23
N THR A 23 1.55 20.11 4.16
CA THR A 23 0.11 19.94 4.37
C THR A 23 -0.69 19.84 3.08
N ASP A 24 -0.12 20.29 1.97
CA ASP A 24 -0.79 20.29 0.68
C ASP A 24 -0.98 18.85 0.15
N PRO A 25 -2.05 18.59 -0.62
CA PRO A 25 -2.29 17.27 -1.20
C PRO A 25 -1.22 16.88 -2.23
N VAL A 26 -0.62 17.87 -2.88
CA VAL A 26 0.51 17.73 -3.80
C VAL A 26 1.54 18.77 -3.39
N THR A 27 2.77 18.35 -3.13
CA THR A 27 3.83 19.25 -2.68
C THR A 27 5.07 19.06 -3.52
N HIS A 28 5.64 20.17 -3.97
CA HIS A 28 6.95 20.21 -4.60
C HIS A 28 8.03 20.47 -3.55
N VAL A 29 9.12 19.71 -3.58
CA VAL A 29 10.24 19.84 -2.65
C VAL A 29 11.52 20.00 -3.46
N ASP A 30 12.13 21.18 -3.39
CA ASP A 30 13.41 21.47 -4.02
C ASP A 30 14.56 20.82 -3.24
N LEU A 31 15.48 20.17 -3.96
CA LEU A 31 16.65 19.46 -3.43
C LEU A 31 17.93 20.23 -3.74
N GLU A 32 18.09 21.42 -3.13
CA GLU A 32 19.18 22.34 -3.47
C GLU A 32 20.51 22.02 -2.79
N LYS A 33 20.48 21.43 -1.60
CA LYS A 33 21.67 21.12 -0.81
C LYS A 33 22.03 19.65 -0.91
N GLU A 34 23.32 19.38 -1.08
CA GLU A 34 23.86 18.04 -0.99
C GLU A 34 23.67 17.44 0.42
N GLY A 35 23.55 16.12 0.46
CA GLY A 35 23.28 15.37 1.69
C GLY A 35 22.01 14.53 1.61
N THR A 36 21.73 13.78 2.67
CA THR A 36 20.56 12.91 2.75
C THR A 36 19.42 13.62 3.46
N ARG A 37 18.22 13.60 2.88
CA ARG A 37 16.99 14.15 3.45
C ARG A 37 16.00 13.03 3.75
N TYR A 38 15.28 13.14 4.85
CA TYR A 38 14.45 12.05 5.36
C TYR A 38 12.97 12.45 5.35
N PHE A 39 12.15 11.76 4.56
CA PHE A 39 10.74 12.08 4.38
C PHE A 39 9.84 10.95 4.85
N THR A 40 8.71 11.27 5.48
CA THR A 40 7.74 10.27 5.92
C THR A 40 6.31 10.83 5.98
N SER A 41 5.33 9.95 6.14
CA SER A 41 3.96 10.36 6.45
C SER A 41 3.87 10.95 7.86
N ARG A 42 2.94 11.89 8.05
CA ARG A 42 2.62 12.42 9.39
C ARG A 42 1.94 11.36 10.28
N ASN A 43 1.44 10.29 9.68
CA ASN A 43 0.78 9.21 10.41
C ASN A 43 1.84 8.16 10.83
N PRO A 44 2.06 7.94 12.14
CA PRO A 44 3.12 7.06 12.64
C PRO A 44 2.91 5.60 12.21
N GLU A 45 1.67 5.14 12.14
CA GLU A 45 1.35 3.80 11.65
C GLU A 45 1.71 3.66 10.18
N SER A 46 1.52 4.70 9.35
CA SER A 46 1.93 4.66 7.95
C SER A 46 3.45 4.62 7.80
N CYS A 47 4.18 5.35 8.64
CA CYS A 47 5.65 5.30 8.69
C CYS A 47 6.14 3.87 9.02
N LYS A 48 5.58 3.24 10.06
CA LYS A 48 5.92 1.86 10.45
C LYS A 48 5.59 0.84 9.36
N ASN A 49 4.53 1.10 8.60
CA ASN A 49 4.13 0.28 7.46
C ASN A 49 4.95 0.55 6.18
N GLY A 50 6.04 1.33 6.26
CA GLY A 50 7.01 1.51 5.18
C GLY A 50 6.83 2.79 4.36
N LEU A 51 5.94 3.70 4.75
CA LEU A 51 5.79 4.99 4.07
C LEU A 51 6.84 6.00 4.56
N LYS A 52 8.12 5.67 4.34
CA LYS A 52 9.32 6.44 4.69
C LYS A 52 10.34 6.39 3.56
N LEU A 53 11.01 7.50 3.27
CA LEU A 53 11.91 7.65 2.12
C LEU A 53 13.13 8.51 2.48
N PRO A 54 14.34 7.92 2.54
CA PRO A 54 15.58 8.68 2.49
C PRO A 54 15.91 9.09 1.06
N VAL A 55 16.31 10.34 0.85
CA VAL A 55 16.66 10.91 -0.45
C VAL A 55 18.08 11.45 -0.38
N SER A 56 19.02 10.80 -1.06
CA SER A 56 20.40 11.27 -1.19
C SER A 56 20.53 12.28 -2.32
N VAL A 57 20.86 13.52 -1.99
CA VAL A 57 21.11 14.60 -2.93
C VAL A 57 22.61 14.71 -3.15
N GLN A 58 23.04 14.59 -4.40
CA GLN A 58 24.44 14.78 -4.79
C GLN A 58 24.59 16.17 -5.39
N SER A 59 25.72 16.83 -5.11
CA SER A 59 26.08 18.07 -5.78
C SER A 59 26.26 17.82 -7.29
N HIS A 60 25.54 18.57 -8.10
CA HIS A 60 25.86 18.67 -9.53
C HIS A 60 27.06 19.61 -9.64
N GLU A 61 28.27 19.10 -9.45
CA GLU A 61 29.42 19.78 -10.00
C GLU A 61 29.28 19.72 -11.53
N TYR A 62 28.74 20.80 -12.12
CA TYR A 62 29.13 21.16 -13.47
C TYR A 62 30.62 21.47 -13.42
N GLY A 63 31.44 20.42 -13.39
CA GLY A 63 32.85 20.54 -13.69
C GLY A 63 33.00 21.21 -15.06
N PRO A 64 34.14 21.83 -15.37
CA PRO A 64 34.40 22.49 -16.65
C PRO A 64 34.35 21.57 -17.91
N HIS A 65 33.80 20.36 -17.79
CA HIS A 65 33.58 19.40 -18.87
C HIS A 65 32.35 19.69 -19.76
N ALA A 66 31.78 20.90 -19.69
CA ALA A 66 30.72 21.33 -20.63
C ALA A 66 31.21 21.50 -22.09
N HIS A 67 32.47 21.19 -22.40
CA HIS A 67 33.03 21.31 -23.76
C HIS A 67 33.58 20.01 -24.35
N GLU A 68 33.37 18.84 -23.73
CA GLU A 68 33.76 17.54 -24.31
C GLU A 68 32.57 16.67 -24.69
N TYR A 69 31.43 17.28 -24.96
CA TYR A 69 30.47 16.69 -25.88
C TYR A 69 30.56 17.52 -27.15
N GLY A 70 31.20 16.96 -28.17
CA GLY A 70 31.07 17.46 -29.54
C GLY A 70 29.58 17.64 -29.89
N PRO A 71 29.26 18.37 -30.97
CA PRO A 71 27.88 18.58 -31.35
C PRO A 71 27.12 17.25 -31.35
N PRO A 72 25.89 17.21 -30.84
CA PRO A 72 25.10 15.98 -30.80
C PRO A 72 25.15 15.34 -32.19
N PRO A 73 25.32 14.00 -32.29
CA PRO A 73 25.36 13.34 -33.58
C PRO A 73 24.12 13.74 -34.39
N PRO A 74 24.26 13.96 -35.71
CA PRO A 74 23.11 14.29 -36.54
C PRO A 74 22.05 13.21 -36.35
N PHE A 75 20.80 13.64 -36.14
CA PHE A 75 19.67 12.73 -36.04
C PHE A 75 19.67 11.82 -37.27
N GLY A 76 19.99 10.54 -37.07
CA GLY A 76 19.91 9.53 -38.11
C GLY A 76 18.46 9.38 -38.58
N PRO A 77 18.24 8.76 -39.77
CA PRO A 77 16.90 8.43 -40.20
C PRO A 77 16.21 7.59 -39.12
N PHE A 78 15.02 8.01 -38.70
CA PHE A 78 14.20 7.23 -37.79
C PHE A 78 13.95 5.84 -38.41
N PRO A 79 14.08 4.74 -37.65
CA PRO A 79 13.68 3.44 -38.14
C PRO A 79 12.20 3.49 -38.57
N PRO A 80 11.80 2.74 -39.61
CA PRO A 80 10.39 2.62 -39.97
C PRO A 80 9.58 2.18 -38.76
N LEU A 81 8.50 2.91 -38.44
CA LEU A 81 7.56 2.49 -37.41
C LEU A 81 6.97 1.14 -37.85
N GLU A 82 7.22 0.09 -37.09
CA GLU A 82 6.51 -1.17 -37.28
C GLU A 82 5.01 -0.91 -37.07
N PRO A 83 4.13 -1.43 -37.96
CA PRO A 83 2.70 -1.27 -37.77
C PRO A 83 2.28 -1.94 -36.45
N PRO A 84 1.30 -1.36 -35.73
CA PRO A 84 0.78 -2.00 -34.53
C PRO A 84 0.23 -3.39 -34.88
N PRO A 85 0.39 -4.39 -34.01
CA PRO A 85 -0.18 -5.71 -34.25
C PRO A 85 -1.70 -5.58 -34.38
N GLU A 86 -2.28 -6.22 -35.39
CA GLU A 86 -3.71 -6.25 -35.59
C GLU A 86 -4.35 -7.01 -34.41
N TYR A 87 -5.18 -6.30 -33.64
CA TYR A 87 -5.83 -6.89 -32.47
C TYR A 87 -6.76 -8.01 -32.93
N ALA A 88 -6.53 -9.22 -32.43
CA ALA A 88 -7.43 -10.34 -32.65
C ALA A 88 -8.86 -9.97 -32.19
N PRO A 89 -9.91 -10.46 -32.89
CA PRO A 89 -11.28 -10.24 -32.48
C PRO A 89 -11.51 -10.70 -31.03
N PRO A 90 -12.26 -9.94 -30.20
CA PRO A 90 -12.55 -10.34 -28.84
C PRO A 90 -13.33 -11.66 -28.84
N GLU A 91 -12.93 -12.62 -28.00
CA GLU A 91 -13.68 -13.86 -27.81
C GLU A 91 -15.10 -13.59 -27.28
N PRO A 92 -16.11 -14.40 -27.67
CA PRO A 92 -17.45 -14.30 -27.09
C PRO A 92 -17.42 -14.55 -25.58
N VAL A 93 -17.88 -13.57 -24.79
CA VAL A 93 -17.99 -13.71 -23.34
C VAL A 93 -19.07 -14.76 -23.01
N ARG A 94 -18.68 -15.85 -22.34
CA ARG A 94 -19.66 -16.83 -21.82
C ARG A 94 -20.39 -16.28 -20.60
N PRO A 95 -21.71 -16.48 -20.47
CA PRO A 95 -22.45 -16.07 -19.28
C PRO A 95 -22.01 -16.87 -18.04
N PRO A 96 -22.07 -16.26 -16.85
CA PRO A 96 -21.75 -16.96 -15.60
C PRO A 96 -22.75 -18.10 -15.35
N PRO A 97 -22.33 -19.19 -14.68
CA PRO A 97 -23.23 -20.27 -14.30
C PRO A 97 -24.30 -19.74 -13.32
N ALA A 98 -25.54 -20.20 -13.49
CA ALA A 98 -26.63 -19.86 -12.59
C ALA A 98 -26.32 -20.38 -11.17
N TYR A 99 -26.29 -19.47 -10.19
CA TYR A 99 -26.19 -19.85 -8.79
C TYR A 99 -27.48 -20.54 -8.36
N GLY A 100 -27.35 -21.76 -7.83
CA GLY A 100 -28.47 -22.51 -7.27
C GLY A 100 -29.10 -21.80 -6.06
N PRO A 101 -30.26 -22.28 -5.59
CA PRO A 101 -30.93 -21.69 -4.44
C PRO A 101 -30.05 -21.76 -3.17
N PRO A 102 -30.13 -20.74 -2.29
CA PRO A 102 -29.36 -20.74 -1.04
C PRO A 102 -29.77 -21.92 -0.15
N PRO A 103 -28.86 -22.45 0.68
CA PRO A 103 -29.18 -23.53 1.60
C PRO A 103 -30.26 -23.11 2.61
N PRO A 104 -31.13 -24.04 3.03
CA PRO A 104 -32.17 -23.73 4.02
C PRO A 104 -31.52 -23.31 5.34
N ARG A 105 -32.03 -22.22 5.92
CA ARG A 105 -31.59 -21.74 7.25
C ARG A 105 -32.04 -22.74 8.31
N PRO A 106 -31.18 -23.14 9.27
CA PRO A 106 -31.59 -23.98 10.38
C PRO A 106 -32.55 -23.21 11.32
N SER A 107 -33.66 -23.84 11.67
CA SER A 107 -34.71 -23.27 12.53
C SER A 107 -34.30 -23.26 14.00
N ALA A 108 -34.69 -22.20 14.73
CA ALA A 108 -34.34 -21.98 16.15
C ALA A 108 -34.88 -23.04 17.14
N ALA A 109 -35.83 -23.89 16.72
CA ALA A 109 -36.47 -24.89 17.56
C ALA A 109 -35.50 -25.98 18.09
N THR A 110 -34.41 -26.26 17.37
CA THR A 110 -33.43 -27.29 17.77
C THR A 110 -32.67 -26.90 19.05
N TYR A 111 -32.45 -25.60 19.30
CA TYR A 111 -31.67 -25.13 20.45
C TYR A 111 -32.44 -25.17 21.78
N LEU A 112 -33.77 -24.99 21.75
CA LEU A 112 -34.61 -24.99 22.95
C LEU A 112 -34.73 -26.38 23.59
N ASN A 113 -34.80 -27.44 22.77
CA ASN A 113 -34.89 -28.82 23.27
C ASN A 113 -33.61 -29.26 23.98
N GLY A 114 -32.44 -28.83 23.49
CA GLY A 114 -31.15 -29.15 24.12
C GLY A 114 -30.96 -28.46 25.46
N LEU A 115 -31.30 -27.16 25.56
CA LEU A 115 -31.24 -26.40 26.82
C LEU A 115 -32.16 -26.99 27.89
N SER A 116 -33.37 -27.42 27.52
CA SER A 116 -34.31 -28.03 28.45
C SER A 116 -33.77 -29.34 29.03
N PHE A 117 -33.12 -30.18 28.22
CA PHE A 117 -32.56 -31.45 28.69
C PHE A 117 -31.38 -31.25 29.64
N VAL A 118 -30.49 -30.32 29.33
CA VAL A 118 -29.32 -30.02 30.18
C VAL A 118 -29.76 -29.47 31.54
N LEU A 119 -30.73 -28.56 31.57
CA LEU A 119 -31.28 -28.04 32.83
C LEU A 119 -31.96 -29.15 33.64
N PHE A 120 -32.74 -30.01 32.99
CA PHE A 120 -33.43 -31.10 33.69
C PHE A 120 -32.46 -32.12 34.28
N VAL A 121 -31.45 -32.54 33.52
CA VAL A 121 -30.42 -33.50 33.99
C VAL A 121 -29.56 -32.88 35.09
N GLY A 122 -29.14 -31.62 34.95
CA GLY A 122 -28.34 -30.93 35.97
C GLY A 122 -29.08 -30.77 37.30
N LEU A 123 -30.37 -30.44 37.25
CA LEU A 123 -31.21 -30.30 38.44
C LEU A 123 -31.47 -31.66 39.11
N LEU A 124 -31.67 -32.71 38.31
CA LEU A 124 -31.82 -34.08 38.82
C LEU A 124 -30.54 -34.59 39.48
N ALA A 125 -29.38 -34.36 38.87
CA ALA A 125 -28.08 -34.72 39.43
C ALA A 125 -27.82 -33.99 40.76
N SER A 126 -28.10 -32.69 40.81
CA SER A 126 -28.00 -31.88 42.03
C SER A 126 -28.93 -32.36 43.15
N TYR A 127 -30.12 -32.89 42.82
CA TYR A 127 -31.06 -33.41 43.80
C TYR A 127 -30.62 -34.77 44.39
N ILE A 128 -29.94 -35.59 43.59
CA ILE A 128 -29.46 -36.92 44.00
C ILE A 128 -28.13 -36.82 44.78
N GLY A 129 -27.49 -35.64 44.80
CA GLY A 129 -26.33 -35.38 45.65
C GLY A 129 -25.03 -36.05 45.17
N MET A 130 -24.87 -36.20 43.85
CA MET A 130 -23.59 -36.51 43.21
C MET A 130 -22.83 -35.24 42.83
#